data_AF-A0A7Z9D613-F1
#
_entry.id   AF-A0A7Z9D613-F1
#
_cell.length_a   1.000
_cell.length_b   1.000
_cell.length_c   1.000
_cell.angle_alpha   90.00
_cell.angle_beta   90.00
_cell.angle_gamma   90.00
#
_symmetry.space_group_name_H-M   'P 1'
#
loop_
_entity.id
_entity.type
_entity.pdbx_description
1 polymer ?
#
loop_
_entity_poly.entity_id
_entity_poly.type
_entity_poly.pdbx_seq_one_letter_code
_entity_poly.pdbx_strand_id
1 'polypeptide(L)'
;MYQGVRAAQVLSTLVLIMAIAPIAGPLLGGFLVVSGGWRLTFWAIVTISAIILLLVFFLPESLPENKRESSTVLAAFRSYPLLLRRRTFMRYVLCVCFFYVAIYAFITASSSVYITRFGVDPRYYGLLFGVNIIGVMVLSSFNRRFVQRYSLDFLLRISTAVAGAASILAVITAAADVGGLWGVAIPIFLVFSMNGIVAACTNAAALNSVEPAIAGSAAALLGSFQYGSGIISSLLLAVIPGERTILMVSIICVFVLLSAVMGFPKAPEEKPKDQSQRQEAA
;
A
#
# COMPACT_ATOMS: atom_id res chain seq x y z
N MET A 1 -14.65 10.41 23.16
CA MET A 1 -15.89 9.61 23.32
C MET A 1 -15.70 8.24 23.99
N TYR A 2 -14.49 7.82 24.41
CA TYR A 2 -14.32 6.68 25.33
C TYR A 2 -13.13 6.94 26.27
N GLN A 3 -13.32 6.81 27.59
CA GLN A 3 -12.24 6.87 28.59
C GLN A 3 -11.93 5.45 29.09
N GLY A 4 -10.64 5.13 29.25
CA GLY A 4 -10.17 3.90 29.89
C GLY A 4 -10.51 2.59 29.17
N VAL A 5 -10.95 1.58 29.92
CA VAL A 5 -11.14 0.18 29.49
C VAL A 5 -12.08 0.04 28.28
N ARG A 6 -13.11 0.89 28.18
CA ARG A 6 -14.08 0.86 27.06
C ARG A 6 -13.46 1.30 25.74
N ALA A 7 -12.52 2.26 25.77
CA ALA A 7 -11.75 2.64 24.60
C ALA A 7 -10.88 1.48 24.13
N ALA A 8 -10.19 0.82 25.07
CA ALA A 8 -9.35 -0.34 24.79
C ALA A 8 -10.16 -1.51 24.20
N GLN A 9 -11.37 -1.80 24.72
CA GLN A 9 -12.25 -2.83 24.18
C GLN A 9 -12.69 -2.52 22.74
N VAL A 10 -13.13 -1.29 22.47
CA VAL A 10 -13.52 -0.88 21.11
C VAL A 10 -12.31 -0.95 20.16
N LEU A 11 -11.14 -0.46 20.58
CA LEU A 11 -9.88 -0.56 19.83
C LEU A 11 -9.49 -2.02 19.56
N SER A 12 -9.62 -2.91 20.55
CA SER A 12 -9.35 -4.34 20.38
C SER A 12 -10.31 -4.99 19.39
N THR A 13 -11.61 -4.69 19.46
CA THR A 13 -12.60 -5.18 18.49
C THR A 13 -12.30 -4.66 17.09
N LEU A 14 -11.95 -3.38 16.95
CA LEU A 14 -11.56 -2.79 15.66
C LEU A 14 -10.32 -3.49 15.08
N VAL A 15 -9.31 -3.78 15.89
CA VAL A 15 -8.12 -4.52 15.46
C VAL A 15 -8.48 -5.95 15.02
N LEU A 16 -9.38 -6.62 15.73
CA LEU A 16 -9.87 -7.96 15.38
C LEU A 16 -10.60 -7.96 14.03
N ILE A 17 -11.49 -7.00 13.81
CA ILE A 17 -12.21 -6.82 12.54
C ILE A 17 -11.22 -6.51 11.41
N MET A 18 -10.27 -5.60 11.63
CA MET A 18 -9.22 -5.25 10.67
C MET A 18 -8.33 -6.44 10.31
N ALA A 19 -8.13 -7.38 11.23
CA ALA A 19 -7.38 -8.62 10.98
C ALA A 19 -8.19 -9.66 10.21
N ILE A 20 -9.50 -9.78 10.45
CA ILE A 20 -10.34 -10.78 9.78
C ILE A 20 -10.76 -10.32 8.38
N ALA A 21 -11.00 -9.03 8.18
CA ALA A 21 -11.55 -8.49 6.94
C ALA A 21 -10.74 -8.87 5.67
N PRO A 22 -9.39 -8.81 5.65
CA PRO A 22 -8.61 -9.18 4.48
C PRO A 22 -8.68 -10.67 4.10
N ILE A 23 -8.98 -11.54 5.07
CA ILE A 23 -9.16 -12.99 4.84
C ILE A 23 -10.59 -13.27 4.38
N ALA A 24 -11.57 -12.62 5.01
CA ALA A 24 -12.98 -12.78 4.68
C ALA A 24 -13.30 -12.31 3.25
N GLY A 25 -12.66 -11.23 2.79
CA GLY A 25 -12.90 -10.65 1.46
C GLY A 25 -12.72 -11.64 0.30
N PRO A 26 -11.52 -12.21 0.08
CA PRO A 26 -11.28 -13.19 -0.99
C PRO A 26 -12.12 -14.46 -0.87
N LEU A 27 -12.37 -14.95 0.35
CA LEU A 27 -13.18 -16.15 0.59
C LEU A 27 -14.65 -15.93 0.22
N LEU A 28 -15.26 -14.84 0.70
CA LEU A 28 -16.62 -14.48 0.38
C LEU A 28 -16.76 -14.13 -1.11
N GLY A 29 -15.80 -13.38 -1.67
CA GLY A 29 -15.79 -13.03 -3.09
C GLY A 29 -15.72 -14.26 -3.99
N GLY A 30 -14.83 -15.21 -3.68
CA GLY A 30 -14.74 -16.48 -4.40
C GLY A 30 -16.03 -17.30 -4.29
N PHE A 31 -16.60 -17.42 -3.09
CA PHE A 31 -17.85 -18.14 -2.86
C PHE A 31 -19.04 -17.54 -3.62
N LEU A 32 -19.18 -16.22 -3.64
CA LEU A 32 -20.25 -15.52 -4.37
C LEU A 32 -20.14 -15.75 -5.88
N VAL A 33 -18.92 -15.71 -6.42
CA VAL A 33 -18.67 -15.99 -7.85
C VAL A 33 -19.04 -17.42 -8.22
N VAL A 34 -18.75 -18.40 -7.36
CA VAL A 34 -19.13 -19.81 -7.59
C VAL A 34 -20.64 -20.01 -7.52
N SER A 35 -21.31 -19.34 -6.58
CA SER A 35 -22.72 -19.60 -6.26
C SER A 35 -23.69 -18.94 -7.24
N GLY A 36 -23.39 -17.74 -7.74
CA GLY A 36 -24.28 -17.02 -8.66
C GLY A 36 -23.58 -16.00 -9.53
N GLY A 37 -22.30 -16.25 -9.81
CA GLY A 37 -21.50 -15.46 -10.75
C GLY A 37 -21.18 -14.05 -10.26
N TRP A 38 -20.60 -13.27 -11.17
CA TRP A 38 -20.10 -11.92 -10.89
C TRP A 38 -21.21 -10.94 -10.45
N ARG A 39 -22.46 -11.15 -10.86
CA ARG A 39 -23.61 -10.26 -10.53
C ARG A 39 -23.92 -10.29 -9.02
N LEU A 40 -23.80 -11.44 -8.37
CA LEU A 40 -24.01 -11.53 -6.91
C LEU A 40 -22.96 -10.73 -6.14
N THR A 41 -21.72 -10.69 -6.61
CA THR A 41 -20.67 -9.88 -5.99
C THR A 41 -21.04 -8.39 -5.99
N PHE A 42 -21.58 -7.87 -7.09
CA PHE A 42 -22.04 -6.48 -7.15
C PHE A 42 -23.24 -6.22 -6.23
N TRP A 43 -24.24 -7.12 -6.22
CA TRP A 43 -25.38 -6.97 -5.32
C TRP A 43 -24.96 -7.00 -3.85
N ALA A 44 -24.03 -7.88 -3.47
CA ALA A 44 -23.48 -7.92 -2.12
C ALA A 44 -22.80 -6.60 -1.72
N ILE A 45 -21.99 -6.02 -2.62
CA ILE A 45 -21.35 -4.71 -2.39
C ILE A 45 -22.41 -3.60 -2.22
N VAL A 46 -23.45 -3.59 -3.06
CA VAL A 46 -24.56 -2.62 -2.96
C VAL A 46 -25.28 -2.74 -1.62
N THR A 47 -25.63 -3.96 -1.21
CA THR A 47 -26.31 -4.19 0.07
C THR A 47 -25.44 -3.75 1.25
N ILE A 48 -24.16 -4.12 1.27
CA ILE A 48 -23.23 -3.72 2.36
C ILE A 48 -23.07 -2.20 2.39
N SER A 49 -22.91 -1.57 1.22
CA SER A 49 -22.75 -0.10 1.12
C SER A 49 -24.01 0.64 1.56
N ALA A 50 -25.20 0.13 1.21
CA ALA A 50 -26.47 0.69 1.65
C ALA A 50 -26.66 0.58 3.17
N ILE A 51 -26.29 -0.55 3.77
CA ILE A 51 -26.30 -0.72 5.23
C ILE A 51 -25.35 0.29 5.89
N ILE A 52 -24.13 0.43 5.39
CA ILE A 52 -23.16 1.41 5.93
C ILE A 52 -23.70 2.83 5.81
N LEU A 53 -24.27 3.21 4.67
CA LEU A 53 -24.88 4.52 4.46
C LEU A 53 -26.02 4.78 5.45
N LEU A 54 -26.87 3.79 5.71
CA LEU A 54 -27.94 3.90 6.70
C LEU A 54 -27.37 4.09 8.12
N LEU A 55 -26.31 3.37 8.47
CA LEU A 55 -25.66 3.47 9.78
C LEU A 55 -25.02 4.85 10.03
N VAL A 56 -24.58 5.56 9.00
CA VAL A 56 -24.04 6.92 9.13
C VAL A 56 -25.07 7.88 9.74
N PHE A 57 -26.36 7.73 9.45
CA PHE A 57 -27.41 8.57 10.02
C PHE A 57 -27.62 8.37 11.53
N PHE A 58 -27.11 7.27 12.10
CA PHE A 58 -27.14 7.00 13.54
C PHE A 58 -25.84 7.40 14.25
N LEU A 59 -24.82 7.83 13.52
CA LEU A 59 -23.54 8.19 14.09
C LEU A 59 -23.60 9.63 14.63
N PRO A 60 -23.40 9.85 15.95
CA PRO A 60 -23.42 11.19 16.51
C PRO A 60 -22.26 12.02 15.96
N GLU A 61 -22.52 13.31 15.71
CA GLU A 61 -21.49 14.24 15.27
C GLU A 61 -20.34 14.27 16.29
N SER A 62 -19.13 13.99 15.80
CA SER A 62 -17.94 13.81 16.62
C SER A 62 -17.10 15.09 16.72
N LEU A 63 -17.29 16.05 15.79
CA LEU A 63 -16.56 17.30 15.77
C LEU A 63 -17.33 18.41 16.51
N PRO A 64 -16.82 18.92 17.64
CA PRO A 64 -17.44 20.02 18.36
C PRO A 64 -17.42 21.30 17.51
N GLU A 65 -18.48 22.09 17.63
CA GLU A 65 -18.72 23.29 16.81
C GLU A 65 -17.56 24.28 16.80
N ASN A 66 -16.85 24.41 17.93
CA ASN A 66 -15.73 25.32 18.08
C ASN A 66 -14.43 24.89 17.35
N LYS A 67 -14.37 23.67 16.81
CA LYS A 67 -13.26 23.16 16.01
C LYS A 67 -13.63 22.99 14.53
N ARG A 68 -14.81 23.46 14.13
CA ARG A 68 -15.21 23.49 12.72
C ARG A 68 -14.39 24.56 12.01
N GLU A 69 -13.41 24.13 11.23
CA GLU A 69 -12.66 24.98 10.32
C GLU A 69 -13.60 25.55 9.24
N SER A 70 -13.80 26.87 9.23
CA SER A 70 -14.51 27.59 8.16
C SER A 70 -13.61 27.81 6.94
N SER A 71 -12.72 26.88 6.66
CA SER A 71 -11.79 26.96 5.54
C SER A 71 -12.51 26.60 4.25
N THR A 72 -12.40 27.46 3.24
CA THR A 72 -12.92 27.17 1.90
C THR A 72 -12.21 25.95 1.31
N VAL A 73 -12.91 25.16 0.48
CA VAL A 73 -12.31 24.00 -0.23
C VAL A 73 -11.01 24.39 -0.94
N LEU A 74 -10.96 25.61 -1.51
CA LEU A 74 -9.79 26.14 -2.20
C LEU A 74 -8.59 26.40 -1.27
N ALA A 75 -8.82 26.70 0.01
CA ALA A 75 -7.75 26.87 0.99
C ALA A 75 -7.03 25.54 1.27
N ALA A 76 -7.72 24.40 1.20
CA ALA A 76 -7.11 23.07 1.38
C ALA A 76 -6.08 22.73 0.29
N PHE A 77 -6.26 23.24 -0.93
CA PHE A 77 -5.33 23.04 -2.05
C PHE A 77 -4.07 23.91 -1.96
N ARG A 78 -4.06 24.97 -1.15
CA ARG A 78 -2.91 25.90 -1.04
C ARG A 78 -1.65 25.22 -0.49
N SER A 79 -1.82 24.14 0.28
CA SER A 79 -0.71 23.39 0.87
C SER A 79 -0.04 22.40 -0.09
N TYR A 80 -0.70 22.02 -1.20
CA TYR A 80 -0.15 21.01 -2.12
C TYR A 80 1.12 21.45 -2.85
N PRO A 81 1.25 22.68 -3.39
CA PRO A 81 2.50 23.12 -4.01
C PRO A 81 3.69 23.09 -3.04
N LEU A 82 3.46 23.41 -1.76
CA LEU A 82 4.50 23.32 -0.72
C LEU A 82 4.94 21.87 -0.50
N LEU A 83 3.97 20.96 -0.39
CA LEU A 83 4.24 19.52 -0.21
C LEU A 83 4.98 18.92 -1.40
N LEU A 84 4.58 19.27 -2.63
CA LEU A 84 5.24 18.81 -3.86
C LEU A 84 6.69 19.30 -3.97
N ARG A 85 7.02 20.45 -3.37
CA ARG A 85 8.39 20.98 -3.33
C ARG A 85 9.25 20.36 -2.22
N ARG A 86 8.65 19.75 -1.18
CA ARG A 86 9.40 19.11 -0.10
C ARG A 86 9.97 17.77 -0.57
N ARG A 87 11.27 17.78 -0.88
CA ARG A 87 12.02 16.60 -1.38
C ARG A 87 11.89 15.38 -0.46
N THR A 88 11.99 15.54 0.86
CA THR A 88 11.89 14.44 1.82
C THR A 88 10.51 13.78 1.80
N PHE A 89 9.44 14.58 1.81
CA PHE A 89 8.07 14.09 1.71
C PHE A 89 7.84 13.37 0.39
N MET A 90 8.16 14.02 -0.74
CA MET A 90 7.97 13.45 -2.07
C MET A 90 8.79 12.19 -2.31
N ARG A 91 9.96 12.03 -1.67
CA ARG A 91 10.75 10.81 -1.78
C ARG A 91 10.05 9.60 -1.17
N TYR A 92 9.44 9.76 0.01
CA TYR A 92 8.64 8.69 0.62
C TYR A 92 7.34 8.43 -0.15
N VAL A 93 6.69 9.49 -0.65
CA VAL A 93 5.51 9.35 -1.53
C VAL A 93 5.87 8.59 -2.80
N LEU A 94 6.93 8.96 -3.50
CA LEU A 94 7.36 8.25 -4.72
C LEU A 94 7.78 6.80 -4.43
N CYS A 95 8.44 6.56 -3.29
CA CYS A 95 8.79 5.20 -2.84
C CYS A 95 7.55 4.31 -2.75
N VAL A 96 6.49 4.76 -2.06
CA VAL A 96 5.25 3.98 -1.94
C VAL A 96 4.50 3.90 -3.27
N CYS A 97 4.48 4.99 -4.04
CA CYS A 97 3.81 5.02 -5.34
C CYS A 97 4.38 4.00 -6.30
N PHE A 98 5.71 3.95 -6.45
CA PHE A 98 6.37 2.96 -7.30
C PHE A 98 6.08 1.54 -6.83
N PHE A 99 6.10 1.29 -5.52
CA PHE A 99 5.72 -0.02 -4.99
C PHE A 99 4.27 -0.37 -5.34
N TYR A 100 3.35 0.59 -5.24
CA TYR A 100 1.94 0.38 -5.60
C TYR A 100 1.73 0.19 -7.10
N VAL A 101 2.53 0.81 -7.98
CA VAL A 101 2.51 0.49 -9.43
C VAL A 101 2.78 -1.01 -9.64
N ALA A 102 3.75 -1.59 -8.93
CA ALA A 102 4.03 -3.01 -9.00
C ALA A 102 2.86 -3.87 -8.50
N ILE A 103 2.26 -3.51 -7.36
CA ILE A 103 1.09 -4.21 -6.81
C ILE A 103 -0.10 -4.15 -7.78
N TYR A 104 -0.37 -2.99 -8.38
CA TYR A 104 -1.45 -2.84 -9.36
C TYR A 104 -1.16 -3.57 -10.68
N ALA A 105 0.09 -3.67 -11.11
CA ALA A 105 0.45 -4.48 -12.27
C ALA A 105 0.07 -5.96 -12.06
N PHE A 106 0.31 -6.50 -10.87
CA PHE A 106 -0.17 -7.82 -10.50
C PHE A 106 -1.69 -7.90 -10.47
N ILE A 107 -2.37 -6.98 -9.78
CA ILE A 107 -3.85 -7.00 -9.67
C ILE A 107 -4.51 -7.01 -11.07
N THR A 108 -3.97 -6.23 -12.01
CA THR A 108 -4.52 -6.09 -13.36
C THR A 108 -4.20 -7.29 -14.27
N ALA A 109 -3.00 -7.86 -14.19
CA ALA A 109 -2.56 -8.92 -15.12
C ALA A 109 -2.68 -10.34 -14.57
N SER A 110 -2.66 -10.55 -13.26
CA SER A 110 -2.53 -11.87 -12.63
C SER A 110 -3.66 -12.83 -12.96
N SER A 111 -4.91 -12.36 -13.05
CA SER A 111 -6.05 -13.21 -13.43
C SER A 111 -5.87 -13.81 -14.82
N SER A 112 -5.49 -12.97 -15.81
CA SER A 112 -5.19 -13.40 -17.17
C SER A 112 -3.98 -14.33 -17.22
N VAL A 113 -2.92 -14.04 -16.46
CA VAL A 113 -1.71 -14.88 -16.40
C VAL A 113 -2.03 -16.25 -15.76
N TYR A 114 -2.69 -16.29 -14.61
CA TYR A 114 -2.94 -17.56 -13.90
C TYR A 114 -3.99 -18.41 -14.61
N ILE A 115 -5.09 -17.80 -15.09
CA ILE A 115 -6.18 -18.54 -15.72
C ILE A 115 -5.83 -18.91 -17.17
N THR A 116 -5.40 -17.93 -17.98
CA THR A 116 -5.23 -18.15 -19.42
C THR A 116 -3.88 -18.81 -19.76
N ARG A 117 -2.77 -18.36 -19.15
CA ARG A 117 -1.43 -18.90 -19.46
C ARG A 117 -1.14 -20.19 -18.69
N PHE A 118 -1.46 -20.24 -17.40
CA PHE A 118 -1.18 -21.39 -16.53
C PHE A 118 -2.36 -22.36 -16.36
N GLY A 119 -3.53 -22.07 -16.94
CA GLY A 119 -4.69 -22.98 -16.92
C GLY A 119 -5.34 -23.16 -15.54
N VAL A 120 -5.12 -22.24 -14.60
CA VAL A 120 -5.73 -22.29 -13.27
C VAL A 120 -7.24 -22.09 -13.41
N ASP A 121 -8.03 -23.00 -12.82
CA ASP A 121 -9.47 -22.84 -12.77
C ASP A 121 -9.83 -21.51 -12.06
N PRO A 122 -10.71 -20.66 -12.64
CA PRO A 122 -11.12 -19.39 -12.05
C PRO A 122 -11.59 -19.48 -10.59
N ARG A 123 -12.10 -20.65 -10.16
CA ARG A 123 -12.53 -20.92 -8.79
C ARG A 123 -11.39 -20.85 -7.78
N TYR A 124 -10.16 -21.21 -8.19
CA TYR A 124 -8.98 -21.21 -7.32
C TYR A 124 -8.17 -19.91 -7.38
N TYR A 125 -8.42 -19.04 -8.36
CA TYR A 125 -7.74 -17.74 -8.46
C TYR A 125 -7.91 -16.89 -7.19
N GLY A 126 -9.12 -16.86 -6.63
CA GLY A 126 -9.39 -16.13 -5.39
C GLY A 126 -8.56 -16.65 -4.20
N LEU A 127 -8.23 -17.94 -4.19
CA LEU A 127 -7.41 -18.58 -3.18
C LEU A 127 -5.93 -18.18 -3.32
N LEU A 128 -5.40 -18.21 -4.55
CA LEU A 128 -4.03 -17.74 -4.86
C LEU A 128 -3.86 -16.25 -4.55
N PHE A 129 -4.83 -15.42 -4.92
CA PHE A 129 -4.83 -14.01 -4.56
C PHE A 129 -4.93 -13.81 -3.05
N GLY A 130 -5.79 -14.58 -2.37
CA GLY A 130 -5.96 -14.56 -0.92
C GLY A 130 -4.67 -14.88 -0.15
N VAL A 131 -3.87 -15.84 -0.62
CA VAL A 131 -2.55 -16.16 -0.03
C VAL A 131 -1.63 -14.93 -0.02
N ASN A 132 -1.61 -14.14 -1.09
CA ASN A 132 -0.84 -12.89 -1.13
C ASN A 132 -1.30 -11.89 -0.05
N ILE A 133 -2.60 -11.76 0.15
CA ILE A 133 -3.18 -10.89 1.19
C ILE A 133 -2.83 -11.38 2.60
N ILE A 134 -2.82 -12.70 2.83
CA ILE A 134 -2.36 -13.28 4.11
C ILE A 134 -0.90 -12.89 4.36
N GLY A 135 -0.03 -12.97 3.35
CA GLY A 135 1.37 -12.54 3.47
C GLY A 135 1.52 -11.08 3.89
N VAL A 136 0.77 -10.18 3.24
CA VAL A 136 0.71 -8.74 3.60
C VAL A 136 0.28 -8.57 5.06
N MET A 137 -0.79 -9.27 5.47
CA MET A 137 -1.36 -9.16 6.81
C MET A 137 -0.38 -9.65 7.89
N VAL A 138 0.26 -10.80 7.67
CA VAL A 138 1.22 -11.37 8.61
C VAL A 138 2.38 -10.40 8.83
N LEU A 139 3.00 -9.90 7.76
CA LEU A 139 4.13 -8.97 7.89
C LEU A 139 3.72 -7.59 8.39
N SER A 140 2.53 -7.09 8.05
CA SER A 140 2.01 -5.85 8.64
C SER A 140 1.78 -6.01 10.16
N SER A 141 1.31 -7.17 10.60
CA SER A 141 1.13 -7.47 12.04
C SER A 141 2.47 -7.53 12.77
N PHE A 142 3.50 -8.16 12.18
CA PHE A 142 4.85 -8.16 12.73
C PHE A 142 5.52 -6.79 12.67
N ASN A 143 5.16 -5.94 11.70
CA ASN A 143 5.73 -4.60 11.57
C ASN A 143 5.58 -3.79 12.85
N ARG A 144 4.43 -3.90 13.56
CA ARG A 144 4.24 -3.22 14.85
C ARG A 144 5.34 -3.57 15.89
N ARG A 145 5.83 -4.81 15.88
CA ARG A 145 6.94 -5.23 16.75
C ARG A 145 8.30 -4.79 16.19
N PHE A 146 8.46 -4.80 14.88
CA PHE A 146 9.71 -4.39 14.24
C PHE A 146 9.99 -2.89 14.39
N VAL A 147 8.98 -2.03 14.24
CA VAL A 147 9.13 -0.57 14.36
C VAL A 147 9.49 -0.14 15.80
N GLN A 148 9.25 -0.99 16.81
CA GLN A 148 9.70 -0.76 18.18
C GLN A 148 11.20 -1.09 18.39
N ARG A 149 11.80 -1.90 17.52
CA ARG A 149 13.18 -2.39 17.66
C ARG A 149 14.14 -1.87 16.61
N TYR A 150 13.65 -1.49 15.43
CA TYR A 150 14.44 -1.07 14.29
C TYR A 150 13.96 0.27 13.74
N SER A 151 14.86 1.03 13.13
CA SER A 151 14.52 2.29 12.47
C SER A 151 13.66 2.06 11.22
N LEU A 152 12.78 3.02 10.90
CA LEU A 152 11.92 2.96 9.71
C LEU A 152 12.75 2.77 8.44
N ASP A 153 13.88 3.48 8.33
CA ASP A 153 14.79 3.38 7.18
C ASP A 153 15.39 1.98 7.03
N PHE A 154 15.75 1.32 8.14
CA PHE A 154 16.29 -0.03 8.10
C PHE A 154 15.25 -1.04 7.61
N LEU A 155 14.02 -0.94 8.13
CA LEU A 155 12.91 -1.82 7.72
C LEU A 155 12.53 -1.61 6.25
N LEU A 156 12.53 -0.36 5.80
CA LEU A 156 12.24 -0.01 4.42
C LEU A 156 13.34 -0.53 3.47
N ARG A 157 14.62 -0.42 3.85
CA ARG A 157 15.74 -0.99 3.08
C ARG A 157 15.66 -2.51 2.96
N ILE A 158 15.41 -3.23 4.05
CA ILE A 158 15.31 -4.69 4.02
C ILE A 158 14.10 -5.13 3.19
N SER A 159 12.94 -4.55 3.44
CA SER A 159 11.71 -4.95 2.74
C SER A 159 11.79 -4.69 1.24
N THR A 160 12.34 -3.53 0.82
CA THR A 160 12.55 -3.23 -0.60
C THR A 160 13.65 -4.08 -1.23
N ALA A 161 14.72 -4.43 -0.50
CA ALA A 161 15.75 -5.34 -1.00
C ALA A 161 15.22 -6.77 -1.20
N VAL A 162 14.45 -7.29 -0.25
CA VAL A 162 13.81 -8.61 -0.35
C VAL A 162 12.79 -8.62 -1.49
N ALA A 163 11.96 -7.58 -1.61
CA ALA A 163 11.04 -7.45 -2.73
C ALA A 163 11.78 -7.35 -4.07
N GLY A 164 12.88 -6.59 -4.12
CA GLY A 164 13.74 -6.46 -5.31
C GLY A 164 14.29 -7.81 -5.76
N ALA A 165 14.93 -8.55 -4.85
CA ALA A 165 15.46 -9.89 -5.14
C ALA A 165 14.36 -10.87 -5.59
N ALA A 166 13.20 -10.86 -4.92
CA ALA A 166 12.06 -11.69 -5.32
C ALA A 166 11.51 -11.28 -6.71
N SER A 167 11.44 -9.99 -7.01
CA SER A 167 10.97 -9.52 -8.32
C SER A 167 11.93 -9.88 -9.46
N ILE A 168 13.25 -9.85 -9.21
CA ILE A 168 14.26 -10.33 -10.16
C ILE A 168 14.11 -11.83 -10.38
N LEU A 169 13.92 -12.60 -9.31
CA LEU A 169 13.67 -14.04 -9.41
C LEU A 169 12.40 -14.34 -10.22
N ALA A 170 11.34 -13.54 -10.07
CA ALA A 170 10.12 -13.66 -10.87
C ALA A 170 10.38 -13.44 -12.37
N VAL A 171 11.23 -12.47 -12.73
CA VAL A 171 11.62 -12.20 -14.11
C VAL A 171 12.44 -13.36 -14.68
N ILE A 172 13.44 -13.86 -13.94
CA ILE A 172 14.31 -14.96 -14.38
C ILE A 172 13.49 -16.23 -14.61
N THR A 173 12.64 -16.60 -13.65
CA THR A 173 11.81 -17.81 -13.75
C THR A 173 10.79 -17.72 -14.88
N ALA A 174 10.15 -16.56 -15.08
CA ALA A 174 9.23 -16.33 -16.19
C ALA A 174 9.94 -16.36 -17.56
N ALA A 175 11.12 -15.75 -17.67
CA ALA A 175 11.87 -15.70 -18.93
C ALA A 175 12.50 -17.05 -19.31
N ALA A 176 12.91 -17.84 -18.32
CA ALA A 176 13.45 -19.18 -18.53
C ALA A 176 12.36 -20.26 -18.69
N ASP A 177 11.09 -19.91 -18.49
CA ASP A 177 9.93 -20.83 -18.43
C ASP A 177 10.14 -21.98 -17.42
N VAL A 178 10.82 -21.70 -16.30
CA VAL A 178 11.17 -22.69 -15.27
C VAL A 178 10.23 -22.57 -14.07
N GLY A 179 9.72 -23.70 -13.57
CA GLY A 179 8.90 -23.78 -12.36
C GLY A 179 7.40 -23.52 -12.58
N GLY A 180 6.97 -23.26 -13.82
CA GLY A 180 5.58 -23.07 -14.18
C GLY A 180 4.89 -21.99 -13.34
N LEU A 181 3.66 -22.26 -12.88
CA LEU A 181 2.89 -21.34 -12.04
C LEU A 181 3.65 -20.93 -10.77
N TRP A 182 4.32 -21.88 -10.12
CA TRP A 182 5.00 -21.66 -8.84
C TRP A 182 6.27 -20.83 -8.97
N GLY A 183 6.94 -20.91 -10.13
CA GLY A 183 8.07 -20.04 -10.47
C GLY A 183 7.70 -18.55 -10.40
N VAL A 184 6.45 -18.21 -10.74
CA VAL A 184 5.94 -16.83 -10.69
C VAL A 184 5.20 -16.54 -9.38
N ALA A 185 4.41 -17.48 -8.87
CA ALA A 185 3.57 -17.26 -7.69
C ALA A 185 4.37 -17.07 -6.39
N ILE A 186 5.44 -17.85 -6.18
CA ILE A 186 6.24 -17.77 -4.93
C ILE A 186 6.98 -16.43 -4.83
N PRO A 187 7.70 -15.96 -5.87
CA PRO A 187 8.40 -14.69 -5.77
C PRO A 187 7.43 -13.50 -5.68
N ILE A 188 6.29 -13.56 -6.38
CA ILE A 188 5.25 -12.52 -6.24
C ILE A 188 4.66 -12.50 -4.83
N PHE A 189 4.43 -13.67 -4.21
CA PHE A 189 4.01 -13.75 -2.82
C PHE A 189 4.98 -13.02 -1.88
N LEU A 190 6.29 -13.19 -2.08
CA LEU A 190 7.29 -12.47 -1.30
C LEU A 190 7.23 -10.95 -1.53
N VAL A 191 7.07 -10.49 -2.78
CA VAL A 191 6.88 -9.07 -3.10
C VAL A 191 5.63 -8.51 -2.41
N PHE A 192 4.48 -9.18 -2.53
CA PHE A 192 3.23 -8.78 -1.90
C PHE A 192 3.38 -8.72 -0.39
N SER A 193 4.00 -9.74 0.20
CA SER A 193 4.23 -9.80 1.64
C SER A 193 5.01 -8.58 2.16
N MET A 194 6.03 -8.11 1.41
CA MET A 194 6.79 -6.91 1.78
C MET A 194 5.97 -5.61 1.72
N ASN A 195 4.87 -5.55 0.96
CA ASN A 195 3.97 -4.40 0.89
C ASN A 195 3.51 -3.95 2.29
N GLY A 196 3.23 -4.91 3.18
CA GLY A 196 2.74 -4.62 4.53
C GLY A 196 3.71 -3.79 5.37
N ILE A 197 5.02 -3.96 5.15
CA ILE A 197 6.07 -3.18 5.81
C ILE A 197 6.32 -1.89 5.04
N VAL A 198 6.52 -1.98 3.70
CA VAL A 198 6.83 -0.82 2.86
C VAL A 198 5.77 0.26 3.03
N ALA A 199 4.49 -0.06 2.83
CA ALA A 199 3.40 0.91 2.91
C ALA A 199 3.30 1.56 4.30
N ALA A 200 3.45 0.78 5.37
CA ALA A 200 3.37 1.31 6.72
C ALA A 200 4.56 2.23 7.05
N CYS A 201 5.79 1.82 6.71
CA CYS A 201 6.99 2.59 6.96
C CYS A 201 7.06 3.86 6.12
N THR A 202 6.75 3.80 4.82
CA THR A 202 6.74 4.99 3.94
C THR A 202 5.68 5.99 4.36
N ASN A 203 4.48 5.53 4.72
CA ASN A 203 3.38 6.42 5.08
C ASN A 203 3.67 7.13 6.40
N ALA A 204 4.20 6.39 7.38
CA ALA A 204 4.66 6.98 8.64
C ALA A 204 5.81 7.98 8.42
N ALA A 205 6.83 7.61 7.63
CA ALA A 205 7.98 8.48 7.37
C ALA A 205 7.60 9.75 6.59
N ALA A 206 6.69 9.64 5.62
CA ALA A 206 6.17 10.78 4.87
C ALA A 206 5.42 11.75 5.79
N LEU A 207 4.49 11.25 6.60
CA LEU A 207 3.68 12.07 7.50
C LEU A 207 4.51 12.68 8.65
N ASN A 208 5.55 11.99 9.12
CA ASN A 208 6.48 12.54 10.12
C ASN A 208 7.41 13.61 9.53
N SER A 209 7.53 13.71 8.21
CA SER A 209 8.37 14.72 7.54
C SER A 209 7.68 16.07 7.31
N VAL A 210 6.40 16.17 7.67
CA VAL A 210 5.58 17.38 7.48
C VAL A 210 5.11 17.94 8.82
N GLU A 211 4.81 19.24 8.84
CA GLU A 211 4.32 19.91 10.04
C GLU A 211 2.88 19.48 10.36
N PRO A 212 2.50 19.38 11.66
CA PRO A 212 1.16 18.95 12.07
C PRO A 212 0.02 19.76 11.45
N ALA A 213 0.25 21.06 11.21
CA ALA A 213 -0.72 21.97 10.61
C ALA A 213 -1.15 21.56 9.18
N ILE A 214 -0.28 20.88 8.43
CA ILE A 214 -0.55 20.43 7.05
C ILE A 214 -0.63 18.91 6.91
N ALA A 215 -0.67 18.17 8.01
CA ALA A 215 -0.67 16.71 8.01
C ALA A 215 -1.90 16.12 7.29
N GLY A 216 -3.06 16.77 7.39
CA GLY A 216 -4.28 16.37 6.67
C GLY A 216 -4.12 16.44 5.15
N SER A 217 -3.63 17.57 4.64
CA SER A 217 -3.31 17.74 3.21
C SER A 217 -2.22 16.76 2.76
N ALA A 218 -1.21 16.51 3.59
CA ALA A 218 -0.15 15.55 3.29
C ALA A 218 -0.67 14.11 3.17
N ALA A 219 -1.55 13.68 4.08
CA ALA A 219 -2.18 12.36 4.02
C ALA A 219 -3.09 12.21 2.79
N ALA A 220 -3.87 13.24 2.47
CA ALA A 220 -4.73 13.25 1.28
C ALA A 220 -3.89 13.16 -0.01
N LEU A 221 -2.80 13.93 -0.10
CA LEU A 221 -1.90 13.91 -1.25
C LEU A 221 -1.20 12.55 -1.37
N LEU A 222 -0.63 12.04 -0.27
CA LEU A 222 0.01 10.73 -0.24
C LEU A 222 -0.95 9.63 -0.71
N GLY A 223 -2.16 9.58 -0.16
CA GLY A 223 -3.16 8.57 -0.53
C GLY A 223 -3.58 8.70 -2.00
N SER A 224 -3.79 9.93 -2.48
CA SER A 224 -4.15 10.19 -3.88
C SER A 224 -3.08 9.69 -4.85
N PHE A 225 -1.80 9.96 -4.56
CA PHE A 225 -0.69 9.47 -5.36
C PHE A 225 -0.50 7.95 -5.24
N GLN A 226 -0.61 7.40 -4.03
CA GLN A 226 -0.43 5.98 -3.73
C GLN A 226 -1.46 5.11 -4.46
N TYR A 227 -2.75 5.48 -4.43
CA TYR A 227 -3.80 4.73 -5.09
C TYR A 227 -3.96 5.14 -6.56
N GLY A 228 -3.71 6.41 -6.89
CA GLY A 228 -3.75 6.91 -8.27
C GLY A 228 -2.64 6.34 -9.16
N SER A 229 -1.51 5.90 -8.59
CA SER A 229 -0.40 5.32 -9.35
C SER A 229 -0.79 4.06 -10.15
N GLY A 230 -1.88 3.37 -9.77
CA GLY A 230 -2.38 2.20 -10.49
C GLY A 230 -2.78 2.46 -11.96
N ILE A 231 -2.99 3.72 -12.35
CA ILE A 231 -3.19 4.08 -13.75
C ILE A 231 -1.95 3.77 -14.59
N ILE A 232 -0.75 3.94 -14.03
CA ILE A 232 0.52 3.74 -14.73
C ILE A 232 0.68 2.27 -15.11
N SER A 233 0.50 1.35 -14.16
CA SER A 233 0.59 -0.08 -14.44
C SER A 233 -0.46 -0.54 -15.45
N SER A 234 -1.68 -0.01 -15.35
CA SER A 234 -2.77 -0.36 -16.25
C SER A 234 -2.53 0.12 -17.67
N LEU A 235 -2.04 1.35 -17.85
CA LEU A 235 -1.66 1.89 -19.16
C LEU A 235 -0.47 1.15 -19.77
N LEU A 236 0.57 0.85 -18.98
CA LEU A 236 1.72 0.07 -19.46
C LEU A 236 1.30 -1.32 -19.94
N LEU A 237 0.43 -2.01 -19.18
CA LEU A 237 -0.11 -3.31 -19.56
C LEU A 237 -1.07 -3.29 -20.76
N ALA A 238 -1.67 -2.13 -21.06
CA ALA A 238 -2.57 -1.95 -22.18
C ALA A 238 -1.85 -1.57 -23.48
N VAL A 239 -0.83 -0.72 -23.39
CA VAL A 239 -0.12 -0.16 -24.56
C VAL A 239 1.02 -1.06 -25.02
N ILE A 240 1.72 -1.74 -24.10
CA ILE A 240 2.87 -2.57 -24.45
C ILE A 240 2.37 -3.94 -24.94
N PRO A 241 2.56 -4.29 -26.23
CA PRO A 241 2.27 -5.62 -26.72
C PRO A 241 3.34 -6.61 -26.23
N GLY A 242 2.95 -7.85 -25.97
CA GLY A 242 3.89 -8.90 -25.59
C GLY A 242 3.24 -9.98 -24.72
N GLU A 243 4.05 -10.94 -24.28
CA GLU A 243 3.59 -11.96 -23.35
C GLU A 243 3.22 -11.31 -22.01
N ARG A 244 1.95 -11.46 -21.60
CA ARG A 244 1.41 -10.82 -20.39
C ARG A 244 2.16 -11.18 -19.11
N THR A 245 2.67 -12.41 -19.02
CA THR A 245 3.45 -12.89 -17.87
C THR A 245 4.74 -12.09 -17.74
N ILE A 246 5.55 -12.04 -18.79
CA ILE A 246 6.84 -11.34 -18.81
C ILE A 246 6.63 -9.85 -18.58
N LEU A 247 5.62 -9.26 -19.23
CA LEU A 247 5.31 -7.83 -19.06
C LEU A 247 4.92 -7.51 -17.61
N MET A 248 4.06 -8.32 -16.99
CA MET A 248 3.66 -8.14 -15.59
C MET A 248 4.87 -8.19 -14.65
N VAL A 249 5.69 -9.24 -14.73
CA VAL A 249 6.85 -9.39 -13.82
C VAL A 249 7.93 -8.34 -14.08
N SER A 250 8.08 -7.89 -15.33
CA SER A 250 9.02 -6.82 -15.69
C SER A 250 8.60 -5.47 -15.12
N ILE A 251 7.32 -5.11 -15.22
CA ILE A 251 6.78 -3.90 -14.60
C ILE A 251 6.96 -3.97 -13.09
N ILE A 252 6.63 -5.10 -12.46
CA ILE A 252 6.83 -5.31 -11.02
C ILE A 252 8.30 -5.08 -10.65
N CYS A 253 9.23 -5.72 -11.36
CA CYS A 253 10.67 -5.62 -11.10
C CYS A 253 11.18 -4.18 -11.21
N VAL A 254 10.90 -3.50 -12.32
CA VAL A 254 11.36 -2.12 -12.54
C VAL A 254 10.86 -1.19 -11.44
N PHE A 255 9.56 -1.25 -11.12
CA PHE A 255 8.98 -0.33 -10.14
C PHE A 255 9.33 -0.67 -8.69
N VAL A 256 9.54 -1.95 -8.35
CA VAL A 256 10.08 -2.33 -7.03
C VAL A 256 11.53 -1.85 -6.88
N LEU A 257 12.36 -1.97 -7.93
CA LEU A 257 13.73 -1.45 -7.89
C LEU A 257 13.76 0.08 -7.79
N LEU A 258 12.89 0.79 -8.51
CA LEU A 258 12.73 2.24 -8.36
C LEU A 258 12.27 2.63 -6.95
N SER A 259 11.35 1.86 -6.36
CA SER A 259 10.94 2.02 -4.96
C SER A 259 12.14 1.85 -4.02
N ALA A 260 12.95 0.82 -4.23
CA ALA A 260 14.16 0.58 -3.43
C ALA A 260 15.12 1.77 -3.52
N VAL A 261 15.42 2.27 -4.73
CA VAL A 261 16.28 3.45 -4.94
C VAL A 261 15.76 4.69 -4.19
N MET A 262 14.45 4.94 -4.23
CA MET A 262 13.85 6.04 -3.45
C MET A 262 13.88 5.78 -1.95
N GLY A 263 13.78 4.51 -1.55
CA GLY A 263 13.84 4.05 -0.17
C GLY A 263 15.21 4.21 0.48
N PHE A 264 16.31 4.08 -0.25
CA PHE A 264 17.67 4.24 0.29
C PHE A 264 18.00 5.72 0.55
N PRO A 265 18.22 6.14 1.81
CA PRO A 265 18.68 7.50 2.09
C PRO A 265 19.99 7.79 1.36
N LYS A 266 20.02 8.85 0.54
CA LYS A 266 21.27 9.59 0.33
C LYS A 266 21.76 9.99 1.72
N ALA A 267 23.05 9.76 1.98
CA ALA A 267 23.71 10.09 3.24
C ALA A 267 23.29 11.49 3.73
N PRO A 268 23.21 11.73 5.04
CA PRO A 268 22.84 13.04 5.56
C PRO A 268 23.77 14.09 4.94
N GLU A 269 23.21 15.13 4.31
CA GLU A 269 23.95 16.39 4.21
C GLU A 269 24.29 16.77 5.64
N GLU A 270 25.58 16.82 5.96
CA GLU A 270 26.06 17.40 7.20
C GLU A 270 25.36 18.74 7.37
N LYS A 271 24.53 18.87 8.41
CA LYS A 271 24.09 20.18 8.85
C LYS A 271 25.38 20.99 9.09
N PRO A 272 25.54 22.19 8.51
CA PRO A 272 26.65 23.05 8.87
C PRO A 272 26.63 23.18 10.39
N LYS A 273 27.73 22.83 11.05
CA LYS A 273 27.88 22.98 12.50
C LYS A 273 27.41 24.37 12.89
N ASP A 274 26.40 24.37 13.74
CA ASP A 274 25.72 25.55 14.23
C ASP A 274 26.73 26.58 14.72
N GLN A 275 26.49 27.83 14.34
CA GLN A 275 27.25 29.02 14.75
C GLN A 275 27.10 29.34 16.24
N SER A 276 26.53 28.42 17.04
CA SER A 276 26.30 28.55 18.48
C SER A 276 27.58 28.55 19.31
N GLN A 277 28.76 28.21 18.76
CA GLN A 277 30.05 28.28 19.46
C GLN A 277 30.82 29.60 19.26
N ARG A 278 30.34 30.53 18.41
CA ARG A 278 31.02 31.83 18.20
C ARG A 278 30.43 33.00 18.99
N GLN A 279 29.31 32.82 19.68
CA GLN A 279 28.74 33.83 20.58
C GLN A 279 29.13 33.65 22.05
N GLU A 280 29.74 32.53 22.43
CA GLU A 280 30.32 32.35 23.78
C GLU A 280 31.81 32.72 23.86
N ALA A 281 32.43 33.13 22.74
CA ALA A 281 33.87 33.42 22.65
C ALA A 281 34.21 34.81 22.08
N ALA A 282 33.24 35.74 22.03
CA ALA A 282 33.44 37.14 21.65
C ALA A 282 32.72 38.06 22.64
#